data_AF-A0A9X9L7C7-F1
#
_entry.id   AF-A0A9X9L7C7-F1
#
_cell.length_a   1.000
_cell.length_b   1.000
_cell.length_c   1.000
_cell.angle_alpha   90.00
_cell.angle_beta   90.00
_cell.angle_gamma   90.00
#
_symmetry.space_group_name_H-M   'P 1'
#
loop_
_entity.id
_entity.type
_entity.pdbx_description
1 polymer ?
#
loop_
_entity_poly.entity_id
_entity_poly.type
_entity_poly.pdbx_seq_one_letter_code
_entity_poly.pdbx_strand_id
1 'polypeptide(L)' 'MYTFKALAITSLGFEDTLLKAFSSKFECLKDLATTLRKILFERQKTMWIATDPRPLNLYHSIFKGFDDEIDKMKFKS' A
#
# COMPACT_ATOMS: atom_id res chain seq x y z
N MET A 1 -14.57 4.23 17.15
CA MET A 1 -13.68 4.98 16.24
C MET A 1 -12.32 4.29 16.01
N TYR A 2 -11.75 3.60 17.02
CA TYR A 2 -10.48 2.86 16.87
C TYR A 2 -10.61 1.57 16.02
N THR A 3 -11.73 0.88 16.14
CA THR A 3 -12.05 -0.37 15.43
C THR A 3 -12.19 -0.18 13.91
N PHE A 4 -12.82 0.91 13.47
CA PHE A 4 -12.96 1.24 12.05
C PHE A 4 -11.61 1.48 11.37
N LYS A 5 -10.70 2.20 12.04
CA LYS A 5 -9.33 2.40 11.53
C LYS A 5 -8.56 1.08 11.46
N ALA A 6 -8.68 0.23 12.48
CA ALA A 6 -8.03 -1.08 12.48
C ALA A 6 -8.56 -2.00 11.37
N LEU A 7 -9.88 -2.01 11.13
CA LEU A 7 -10.50 -2.79 10.07
C LEU A 7 -10.08 -2.31 8.67
N ALA A 8 -10.01 -0.99 8.44
CA ALA A 8 -9.52 -0.43 7.18
C ALA A 8 -8.06 -0.80 6.86
N ILE A 9 -7.28 -1.16 7.88
CA ILE A 9 -5.87 -1.59 7.75
C ILE A 9 -5.75 -3.12 7.57
N THR A 10 -6.83 -3.90 7.73
CA THR A 10 -6.82 -5.34 7.36
C THR A 10 -6.88 -5.51 5.84
N SER A 11 -6.35 -6.62 5.29
CA SER A 11 -6.35 -6.83 3.81
C SER A 11 -7.77 -6.77 3.27
N LEU A 12 -8.66 -7.53 3.89
CA LEU A 12 -10.09 -7.56 3.57
C LEU A 12 -10.74 -6.17 3.67
N GLY A 13 -10.55 -5.45 4.77
CA GLY A 13 -11.16 -4.13 4.91
C GLY A 13 -10.61 -3.08 3.93
N PHE A 14 -9.32 -3.15 3.61
CA PHE A 14 -8.69 -2.27 2.62
C PHE A 14 -9.21 -2.55 1.21
N GLU A 15 -9.32 -3.82 0.82
CA GLU A 15 -9.85 -4.22 -0.48
C GLU A 15 -11.33 -3.83 -0.61
N ASP A 16 -12.15 -4.17 0.38
CA ASP A 16 -13.60 -3.97 0.31
C ASP A 16 -14.04 -2.52 0.47
N THR A 17 -13.31 -1.72 1.26
CA THR A 17 -13.73 -0.35 1.59
C THR A 17 -13.01 0.68 0.74
N LEU A 18 -11.73 0.45 0.43
CA LEU A 18 -10.87 1.43 -0.26
C LEU A 18 -10.72 1.09 -1.74
N LEU A 19 -10.30 -0.13 -2.10
CA LEU A 19 -10.07 -0.47 -3.51
C LEU A 19 -11.36 -0.57 -4.33
N LYS A 20 -12.45 -1.09 -3.76
CA LYS A 20 -13.77 -1.11 -4.44
C LYS A 20 -14.36 0.28 -4.67
N ALA A 21 -14.00 1.26 -3.86
CA ALA A 21 -14.47 2.64 -4.01
C ALA A 21 -13.71 3.41 -5.11
N PHE A 22 -12.60 2.87 -5.63
CA PHE A 22 -11.86 3.52 -6.71
C PHE A 22 -12.71 3.53 -7.99
N SER A 23 -12.81 4.71 -8.61
CA SER A 23 -13.34 4.84 -9.96
C SER A 23 -12.51 3.99 -10.94
N SER A 24 -13.15 3.48 -11.99
CA SER A 24 -12.49 2.78 -13.10
C SER A 24 -11.37 3.60 -13.75
N LYS A 25 -11.47 4.94 -13.71
CA LYS A 25 -10.41 5.85 -14.18
C LYS A 25 -9.07 5.66 -13.43
N PHE A 26 -9.11 5.18 -12.20
CA PHE A 26 -7.95 4.96 -11.34
C PHE A 26 -7.67 3.47 -11.09
N GLU A 27 -8.19 2.59 -11.94
CA GLU A 27 -8.00 1.15 -11.81
C GLU A 27 -6.51 0.76 -11.80
N CYS A 28 -5.69 1.44 -12.60
CA CYS A 28 -4.25 1.24 -12.64
C CYS A 28 -3.53 1.56 -11.31
N LEU A 29 -4.16 2.35 -10.41
CA LEU A 29 -3.59 2.69 -9.11
C LEU A 29 -3.94 1.66 -8.02
N LYS A 30 -4.85 0.72 -8.29
CA LYS A 30 -5.24 -0.31 -7.30
C LYS A 30 -4.05 -1.21 -6.92
N ASP A 31 -3.21 -1.55 -7.89
CA ASP A 31 -2.02 -2.39 -7.69
C ASP A 31 -0.96 -1.66 -6.84
N LEU A 32 -0.75 -0.37 -7.12
CA LEU A 32 0.12 0.50 -6.31
C LEU A 32 -0.41 0.62 -4.87
N ALA A 33 -1.70 0.90 -4.71
CA ALA A 33 -2.33 1.07 -3.40
C ALA A 33 -2.22 -0.21 -2.55
N THR A 34 -2.39 -1.38 -3.18
CA THR A 34 -2.20 -2.68 -2.55
C THR A 34 -0.75 -2.89 -2.10
N THR A 35 0.21 -2.55 -2.95
CA THR A 35 1.65 -2.65 -2.66
C THR A 35 2.05 -1.75 -1.49
N LEU A 36 1.59 -0.49 -1.48
CA LEU A 36 1.84 0.45 -0.38
C LEU A 36 1.24 -0.03 0.92
N ARG A 37 0.02 -0.58 0.89
CA ARG A 37 -0.62 -1.17 2.09
C ARG A 37 0.22 -2.32 2.66
N LYS A 38 0.83 -3.14 1.82
CA LYS A 38 1.74 -4.20 2.28
C LYS A 38 2.97 -3.64 2.96
N ILE A 39 3.65 -2.69 2.30
CA ILE A 39 4.84 -2.01 2.83
C ILE A 39 4.56 -1.37 4.19
N LEU A 40 3.40 -0.71 4.33
CA LEU A 40 3.09 0.10 5.50
C LEU A 40 2.49 -0.69 6.67
N PHE A 41 1.74 -1.77 6.38
CA PHE A 41 0.85 -2.39 7.38
C PHE A 41 0.96 -3.91 7.50
N GLU A 42 1.63 -4.60 6.58
CA GLU A 42 1.76 -6.06 6.64
C GLU A 42 2.85 -6.45 7.64
N ARG A 43 2.39 -6.86 8.83
CA ARG A 43 3.18 -7.11 10.05
C ARG A 43 4.20 -8.26 9.98
N GLN A 44 4.39 -8.92 8.84
CA GLN A 44 5.01 -10.25 8.85
C GLN A 44 6.55 -10.29 8.84
N LYS A 45 7.32 -9.19 8.71
CA LYS A 45 8.80 -9.27 8.84
C LYS A 45 9.54 -8.12 9.49
N THR A 46 8.93 -6.96 9.76
CA THR A 46 9.65 -5.82 10.34
C THR A 46 8.83 -5.10 11.39
N MET A 47 9.54 -4.51 12.35
CA MET A 47 9.01 -3.59 13.37
C MET A 47 7.97 -2.64 12.77
N TRP A 48 6.92 -2.33 13.52
CA TRP A 48 5.96 -1.28 13.18
C TRP A 48 6.67 0.01 12.74
N ILE A 49 6.07 0.80 11.84
CA ILE A 49 6.64 2.09 11.39
C ILE A 49 6.99 3.01 12.57
N ALA A 50 6.17 3.00 13.62
CA ALA A 50 6.43 3.75 14.85
C ALA A 50 7.64 3.23 15.67
N THR A 51 8.15 2.06 15.31
CA THR A 51 9.23 1.35 16.00
C THR A 51 10.45 1.09 15.12
N ASP A 52 10.42 1.41 13.81
CA ASP A 52 11.62 1.28 12.96
C ASP A 52 12.61 2.40 13.31
N PRO A 53 13.81 2.07 13.82
CA PRO A 53 14.83 3.08 14.14
C PRO A 53 15.42 3.76 12.89
N ARG A 54 15.11 3.27 11.67
CA ARG A 54 15.67 3.74 10.40
C ARG A 54 14.56 4.04 9.38
N PRO A 55 13.87 5.19 9.49
CA PRO A 55 12.78 5.58 8.60
C PRO A 55 13.18 5.61 7.11
N LEU A 56 14.47 5.80 6.77
CA LEU A 56 14.95 5.74 5.39
C LEU A 56 14.64 4.43 4.67
N ASN A 57 14.67 3.29 5.36
CA ASN A 57 14.38 2.00 4.74
C ASN A 57 12.92 1.90 4.29
N LEU A 58 12.02 2.53 5.04
CA LEU A 58 10.61 2.65 4.69
C LEU A 58 10.43 3.57 3.47
N TYR A 59 11.07 4.74 3.48
CA TYR A 59 11.03 5.67 2.35
C TYR A 59 11.52 5.00 1.05
N HIS A 60 12.67 4.31 1.08
CA HIS A 60 13.18 3.59 -0.09
C HIS A 60 12.21 2.49 -0.56
N SER A 61 11.56 1.77 0.35
CA SER A 61 10.59 0.73 -0.01
C SER A 61 9.35 1.32 -0.68
N ILE A 62 8.88 2.48 -0.20
CA ILE A 62 7.77 3.23 -0.82
C ILE A 62 8.16 3.68 -2.23
N PHE A 63 9.29 4.38 -2.38
CA PHE A 63 9.74 4.87 -3.69
C PHE A 63 9.91 3.74 -4.70
N LYS A 64 10.52 2.62 -4.27
CA LYS A 64 10.63 1.43 -5.11
C LYS A 64 9.25 0.91 -5.58
N GLY A 65 8.26 0.90 -4.70
CA GLY A 65 6.89 0.50 -5.07
C GLY A 65 6.26 1.40 -6.14
N PHE A 66 6.58 2.70 -6.13
CA PHE A 66 6.17 3.62 -7.20
C PHE A 66 6.92 3.33 -8.50
N ASP A 67 8.25 3.20 -8.45
CA ASP A 67 9.08 2.93 -9.63
C ASP A 67 8.66 1.63 -10.33
N ASP A 68 8.48 0.55 -9.56
CA ASP A 68 8.06 -0.76 -10.07
C ASP A 68 6.70 -0.68 -10.79
N GLU A 69 5.75 0.10 -10.27
CA GLU A 69 4.43 0.23 -10.90
C GLU A 69 4.46 1.16 -12.13
N ILE A 70 5.22 2.25 -12.07
CA ILE A 70 5.45 3.13 -13.23
C ILE A 70 6.07 2.32 -14.38
N ASP A 71 7.05 1.48 -14.09
CA ASP A 71 7.68 0.65 -15.11
C ASP A 71 6.70 -0.36 -15.72
N LYS A 72 5.86 -1.02 -14.92
CA LYS A 72 4.79 -1.88 -15.47
C LYS A 72 3.83 -1.15 -16.40
N MET A 73 3.53 0.13 -16.12
CA MET A 73 2.66 0.93 -16.98
C MET A 73 3.33 1.28 -18.32
N LYS A 74 4.65 1.49 -18.34
CA LYS A 74 5.40 1.74 -19.59
C LYS A 74 5.37 0.54 -20.54
N PHE A 75 5.30 -0.69 -20.02
CA PHE A 75 5.24 -1.92 -20.83
C PHE A 75 3.81 -2.36 -21.24
N LYS A 76 2.78 -1.64 -20.79
CA LYS A 76 1.38 -1.88 -21.17
C LYS A 76 0.87 -0.92 -22.27
N SER A 77 1.74 -0.04 -22.79
CA SER A 77 1.40 0.96 -23.82
C SER A 77 1.77 0.55 -25.23
#